data_AF-T1A321-F1
#
_entry.id   AF-T1A321-F1
#
_cell.length_a   1.000
_cell.length_b   1.000
_cell.length_c   1.000
_cell.angle_alpha   90.00
_cell.angle_beta   90.00
_cell.angle_gamma   90.00
#
_symmetry.space_group_name_H-M   'P 1'
#
loop_
_entity.id
_entity.type
_entity.pdbx_description
1 polymer ?
#
loop_
_entity_poly.entity_id
_entity_poly.type
_entity_poly.pdbx_seq_one_letter_code
_entity_poly.pdbx_strand_id
1 'polypeptide(L)'
;EPGQTVKRGAPLLKLSNPQVANAAQSALADYAAARADLLAKQQSQDSAVLAQRSNIEAMKVEVETAAMHLKADTTLAAQGIVPKFKYEDEKLTFQLEQQQLAFENERLSKLQSGNRALMAAERERVRQDQALADLKQQELAQLTVRAPVAGQLEQLDAETGQEVTQGKNLARVTNPAALMAQVQVSQYD
;
A
#
# COMPACT_ATOMS: atom_id res chain seq x y z
N GLU A 1 29.80 18.71 26.47
CA GLU A 1 31.03 19.52 26.48
C GLU A 1 32.18 18.77 25.84
N PRO A 2 33.12 19.47 25.15
CA PRO A 2 34.37 18.88 24.70
C PRO A 2 35.09 18.16 25.85
N GLY A 3 35.68 17.01 25.56
CA GLY A 3 36.30 16.11 26.55
C GLY A 3 35.36 15.06 27.15
N GLN A 4 34.05 15.12 26.90
CA GLN A 4 33.10 14.14 27.44
C GLN A 4 33.11 12.82 26.64
N THR A 5 33.02 11.68 27.34
CA THR A 5 32.88 10.36 26.71
C THR A 5 31.43 10.14 26.28
N VAL A 6 31.23 9.79 25.01
CA VAL A 6 29.92 9.54 24.41
C VAL A 6 29.83 8.12 23.88
N LYS A 7 28.64 7.51 24.01
CA LYS A 7 28.33 6.21 23.40
C LYS A 7 27.91 6.40 21.95
N ARG A 8 28.10 5.38 21.11
CA ARG A 8 27.56 5.37 19.74
C ARG A 8 26.04 5.61 19.77
N GLY A 9 25.57 6.55 18.95
CA GLY A 9 24.15 6.94 18.88
C GLY A 9 23.70 7.98 19.91
N ALA A 10 24.59 8.40 20.83
CA ALA A 10 24.26 9.46 21.80
C ALA A 10 23.94 10.78 21.08
N PRO A 11 22.85 11.47 21.43
CA PRO A 11 22.51 12.77 20.84
C PRO A 11 23.56 13.81 21.27
N LEU A 12 24.14 14.51 20.30
CA LEU A 12 25.13 15.56 20.48
C LEU A 12 24.48 16.94 20.35
N LEU A 13 23.68 17.13 19.30
CA LEU A 13 22.98 18.38 19.00
C LEU A 13 21.56 18.07 18.52
N LYS A 14 20.64 19.01 18.77
CA LYS A 14 19.28 18.98 18.23
C LYS A 14 19.05 20.26 17.43
N LEU A 15 18.78 20.10 16.15
CA LEU A 15 18.42 21.15 15.23
C LEU A 15 16.89 21.31 15.22
N SER A 16 16.42 22.52 14.97
CA SER A 16 15.01 22.82 14.79
C SER A 16 14.77 23.25 13.35
N ASN A 17 13.91 22.53 12.63
CA ASN A 17 13.45 22.90 11.31
C ASN A 17 11.95 22.62 11.19
N PRO A 18 11.08 23.64 11.40
CA PRO A 18 9.63 23.49 11.31
C PRO A 18 9.15 22.97 9.95
N GLN A 19 9.84 23.31 8.86
CA GLN A 19 9.46 22.85 7.51
C GLN A 19 9.65 21.34 7.38
N VAL A 20 10.76 20.79 7.87
CA VAL A 20 11.02 19.34 7.88
C VAL A 20 10.03 18.60 8.77
N ALA A 21 9.74 19.15 9.96
CA ALA A 21 8.74 18.57 10.86
C ALA A 21 7.34 18.54 10.23
N ASN A 22 6.91 19.65 9.62
CA ASN A 22 5.62 19.73 8.92
C ASN A 22 5.56 18.78 7.72
N ALA A 23 6.64 18.67 6.95
CA ALA A 23 6.72 17.76 5.80
C ALA A 23 6.59 16.29 6.24
N ALA A 24 7.26 15.89 7.33
CA ALA A 24 7.13 14.55 7.89
C ALA A 24 5.72 14.25 8.39
N GLN A 25 5.09 15.21 9.08
CA GLN A 25 3.71 15.05 9.55
C GLN A 25 2.71 14.96 8.40
N SER A 26 2.88 15.79 7.35
CA SER A 26 2.04 15.75 6.16
C SER A 26 2.16 14.40 5.45
N ALA A 27 3.38 13.94 5.18
CA ALA A 27 3.59 12.67 4.49
C ALA A 27 3.00 11.47 5.26
N LEU A 28 3.04 11.48 6.59
CA LEU A 28 2.38 10.47 7.41
C LEU A 28 0.86 10.52 7.33
N ALA A 29 0.29 11.73 7.31
CA ALA A 29 -1.15 11.92 7.14
C ALA A 29 -1.60 11.43 5.76
N ASP A 30 -0.84 11.76 4.72
CA ASP A 30 -1.11 11.33 3.34
C ASP A 30 -1.04 9.80 3.21
N TYR A 31 -0.02 9.16 3.78
CA TYR A 31 0.07 7.69 3.85
C TYR A 31 -1.11 7.07 4.61
N ALA A 32 -1.52 7.66 5.74
CA ALA A 32 -2.66 7.17 6.50
C ALA A 32 -3.98 7.29 5.71
N ALA A 33 -4.18 8.41 5.01
CA ALA A 33 -5.33 8.63 4.14
C ALA A 33 -5.35 7.63 2.98
N ALA A 34 -4.23 7.45 2.28
CA ALA A 34 -4.11 6.48 1.19
C ALA A 34 -4.42 5.05 1.66
N ARG A 35 -3.99 4.67 2.86
CA ARG A 35 -4.31 3.36 3.44
C ARG A 35 -5.80 3.20 3.75
N ALA A 36 -6.45 4.26 4.25
CA ALA A 36 -7.89 4.26 4.51
C ALA A 36 -8.69 4.16 3.21
N ASP A 37 -8.28 4.91 2.18
CA ASP A 37 -8.90 4.88 0.85
C ASP A 37 -8.79 3.50 0.20
N LEU A 38 -7.63 2.83 0.34
CA LEU A 38 -7.45 1.46 -0.15
C LEU A 38 -8.45 0.49 0.50
N LEU A 39 -8.64 0.57 1.82
CA LEU A 39 -9.60 -0.27 2.54
C LEU A 39 -11.05 0.03 2.11
N ALA A 40 -11.41 1.30 1.96
CA ALA A 40 -12.73 1.70 1.51
C ALA A 40 -13.02 1.20 0.08
N LYS A 41 -12.05 1.36 -0.83
CA LYS A 41 -12.13 0.85 -2.22
C LYS A 41 -12.28 -0.67 -2.24
N GLN A 42 -11.51 -1.39 -1.41
CA GLN A 42 -11.61 -2.84 -1.31
C GLN A 42 -13.02 -3.26 -0.87
N GLN A 43 -13.56 -2.65 0.19
CA GLN A 43 -14.91 -2.98 0.67
C GLN A 43 -16.00 -2.68 -0.37
N SER A 44 -15.88 -1.56 -1.09
CA SER A 44 -16.78 -1.23 -2.20
C SER A 44 -16.73 -2.26 -3.33
N GLN A 45 -15.53 -2.70 -3.72
CA GLN A 45 -15.33 -3.71 -4.75
C GLN A 45 -15.85 -5.09 -4.34
N ASP A 46 -15.62 -5.50 -3.08
CA ASP A 46 -16.14 -6.75 -2.53
C ASP A 46 -17.67 -6.74 -2.52
N SER A 47 -18.27 -5.60 -2.16
CA SER A 47 -19.72 -5.41 -2.18
C SER A 47 -20.30 -5.50 -3.59
N ALA A 48 -19.62 -4.90 -4.59
CA ALA A 48 -20.02 -5.00 -5.99
C ALA A 48 -19.94 -6.44 -6.53
N VAL A 49 -18.90 -7.20 -6.14
CA VAL A 49 -18.76 -8.62 -6.49
C VAL A 49 -19.88 -9.46 -5.86
N LEU A 50 -20.22 -9.20 -4.59
CA LEU A 50 -21.32 -9.89 -3.91
C LEU A 50 -22.67 -9.59 -4.55
N ALA A 51 -22.97 -8.32 -4.86
CA ALA A 51 -24.20 -7.94 -5.54
C ALA A 51 -24.33 -8.64 -6.91
N GLN A 52 -23.23 -8.69 -7.68
CA GLN A 52 -23.20 -9.39 -8.96
C GLN A 52 -23.45 -10.89 -8.80
N ARG A 53 -22.89 -11.52 -7.76
CA ARG A 53 -23.13 -12.94 -7.46
C ARG A 53 -24.58 -13.19 -7.08
N SER A 54 -25.18 -12.36 -6.24
CA SER A 54 -26.59 -12.48 -5.87
C SER A 54 -27.51 -12.42 -7.10
N ASN A 55 -27.22 -11.52 -8.05
CA ASN A 55 -27.97 -11.45 -9.31
C ASN A 55 -27.81 -12.73 -10.15
N ILE A 56 -26.60 -13.26 -10.24
CA ILE A 56 -26.34 -14.53 -10.94
C ILE A 56 -27.07 -15.71 -10.29
N GLU A 57 -27.12 -15.78 -8.96
CA GLU A 57 -27.87 -16.84 -8.27
C GLU A 57 -29.37 -16.75 -8.52
N ALA A 58 -29.94 -15.54 -8.57
CA ALA A 58 -31.34 -15.36 -8.96
C ALA A 58 -31.60 -15.85 -10.40
N MET A 59 -30.73 -15.48 -11.35
CA MET A 59 -30.84 -15.93 -12.75
C MET A 59 -30.69 -17.45 -12.90
N LYS A 60 -29.88 -18.11 -12.07
CA LYS A 60 -29.78 -19.58 -12.07
C LYS A 60 -31.10 -20.23 -11.72
N VAL A 61 -31.82 -19.69 -10.72
CA VAL A 61 -33.14 -20.20 -10.33
C VAL A 61 -34.15 -20.02 -11.46
N GLU A 62 -34.10 -18.88 -12.17
CA GLU A 62 -34.95 -18.62 -13.34
C GLU A 62 -34.67 -19.64 -14.47
N VAL A 63 -33.41 -19.81 -14.85
CA VAL A 63 -32.98 -20.81 -15.85
C VAL A 63 -33.40 -22.23 -15.47
N GLU A 64 -33.24 -22.61 -14.21
CA GLU A 64 -33.63 -23.95 -13.72
C GLU A 64 -35.15 -24.14 -13.77
N THR A 65 -35.92 -23.08 -13.48
CA THR A 65 -37.38 -23.08 -13.58
C THR A 65 -37.82 -23.22 -15.04
N ALA A 66 -37.24 -22.44 -15.96
CA ALA A 66 -37.52 -22.56 -17.39
C ALA A 66 -37.13 -23.94 -17.94
N ALA A 67 -36.01 -24.50 -17.49
CA ALA A 67 -35.59 -25.86 -17.85
C ALA A 67 -36.61 -26.91 -17.40
N MET A 68 -37.14 -26.77 -16.18
CA MET A 68 -38.16 -27.67 -15.64
C MET A 68 -39.46 -27.61 -16.44
N HIS A 69 -39.94 -26.41 -16.77
CA HIS A 69 -41.13 -26.22 -17.61
C HIS A 69 -40.94 -26.83 -19.00
N LEU A 70 -39.84 -26.47 -19.67
CA LEU A 70 -39.52 -27.00 -21.00
C LEU A 70 -39.46 -28.53 -21.00
N LYS A 71 -38.86 -29.14 -19.97
CA LYS A 71 -38.76 -30.61 -19.83
C LYS A 71 -40.13 -31.26 -19.67
N ALA A 72 -41.03 -30.67 -18.87
CA ALA A 72 -42.38 -31.18 -18.70
C ALA A 72 -43.18 -31.10 -20.01
N ASP A 73 -43.15 -29.94 -20.66
CA ASP A 73 -43.93 -29.67 -21.87
C ASP A 73 -43.36 -30.35 -23.12
N THR A 74 -42.08 -30.72 -23.13
CA THR A 74 -41.49 -31.56 -24.19
C THR A 74 -42.26 -32.88 -24.36
N THR A 75 -42.63 -33.52 -23.25
CA THR A 75 -43.34 -34.81 -23.29
C THR A 75 -44.79 -34.62 -23.72
N LEU A 76 -45.43 -33.55 -23.26
CA LEU A 76 -46.83 -33.23 -23.60
C LEU A 76 -46.99 -32.75 -25.04
N ALA A 77 -46.02 -32.00 -25.57
CA ALA A 77 -45.99 -31.55 -26.96
C ALA A 77 -45.84 -32.75 -27.92
N ALA A 78 -45.02 -33.75 -27.56
CA ALA A 78 -44.90 -34.99 -28.34
C ALA A 78 -46.22 -35.79 -28.43
N GLN A 79 -47.09 -35.62 -27.42
CA GLN A 79 -48.43 -36.23 -27.37
C GLN A 79 -49.51 -35.34 -28.01
N GLY A 80 -49.15 -34.17 -28.55
CA GLY A 80 -50.09 -33.21 -29.14
C GLY A 80 -50.97 -32.48 -28.11
N ILE A 81 -50.65 -32.57 -26.82
CA ILE A 81 -51.43 -31.96 -25.73
C ILE A 81 -51.12 -30.46 -25.62
N VAL A 82 -49.84 -30.09 -25.77
CA VAL A 82 -49.38 -28.70 -25.73
C VAL A 82 -49.23 -28.15 -27.14
N PRO A 83 -49.70 -26.91 -27.44
CA PRO A 83 -49.49 -26.29 -28.74
C PRO A 83 -48.00 -26.17 -29.09
N LYS A 84 -47.63 -26.53 -30.32
CA LYS A 84 -46.23 -26.44 -30.79
C LYS A 84 -45.62 -25.05 -30.58
N PHE A 85 -46.41 -24.00 -30.80
CA PHE A 85 -45.97 -22.63 -30.56
C PHE A 85 -45.52 -22.39 -29.10
N LYS A 86 -46.30 -22.88 -28.12
CA LYS A 86 -45.95 -22.74 -26.70
C LYS A 86 -44.63 -23.45 -26.36
N TYR A 87 -44.44 -24.66 -26.88
CA TYR A 87 -43.19 -25.40 -26.69
C TYR A 87 -41.97 -24.68 -27.29
N GLU A 88 -42.09 -24.15 -28.51
CA GLU A 88 -40.97 -23.41 -29.14
C GLU A 88 -40.68 -22.08 -28.41
N ASP A 89 -41.71 -21.42 -27.87
CA ASP A 89 -41.57 -20.20 -27.06
C ASP A 89 -40.85 -20.46 -25.73
N GLU A 90 -41.23 -21.52 -25.00
CA GLU A 90 -40.54 -21.95 -23.77
C GLU A 90 -39.08 -22.35 -24.05
N LYS A 91 -38.84 -23.02 -25.19
CA LYS A 91 -37.48 -23.40 -25.62
C LYS A 91 -36.62 -22.18 -25.92
N LEU A 92 -37.17 -21.19 -26.62
CA LEU A 92 -36.49 -19.93 -26.90
C LEU A 92 -36.18 -19.17 -25.60
N THR A 93 -37.16 -19.08 -24.70
CA THR A 93 -37.01 -18.42 -23.39
C THR A 93 -35.87 -19.04 -22.59
N PHE A 94 -35.85 -20.37 -22.44
CA PHE A 94 -34.77 -21.09 -21.77
C PHE A 94 -33.39 -20.84 -22.41
N GLN A 95 -33.31 -20.78 -23.74
CA GLN A 95 -32.05 -20.48 -24.44
C GLN A 95 -31.56 -19.06 -24.18
N LEU A 96 -32.46 -18.08 -24.16
CA LEU A 96 -32.14 -16.68 -23.89
C LEU A 96 -31.66 -16.48 -22.45
N GLU A 97 -32.36 -17.07 -21.48
CA GLU A 97 -31.96 -17.00 -20.06
C GLU A 97 -30.60 -17.67 -19.81
N GLN A 98 -30.33 -18.81 -20.46
CA GLN A 98 -29.01 -19.45 -20.40
C GLN A 98 -27.90 -18.55 -20.96
N GLN A 99 -28.15 -17.91 -22.11
CA GLN A 99 -27.18 -16.99 -22.70
C GLN A 99 -26.94 -15.77 -21.80
N GLN A 100 -28.00 -15.23 -21.20
CA GLN A 100 -27.90 -14.12 -20.26
C GLN A 100 -27.10 -14.51 -19.01
N LEU A 101 -27.36 -15.68 -18.43
CA LEU A 101 -26.59 -16.22 -17.32
C LEU A 101 -25.10 -16.39 -17.69
N ALA A 102 -24.80 -16.92 -18.87
CA ALA A 102 -23.42 -17.06 -19.34
C ALA A 102 -22.71 -15.70 -19.45
N PHE A 103 -23.39 -14.70 -20.01
CA PHE A 103 -22.86 -13.34 -20.12
C PHE A 103 -22.59 -12.71 -18.75
N GLU A 104 -23.51 -12.87 -17.79
CA GLU A 104 -23.35 -12.31 -16.45
C GLU A 104 -22.22 -12.98 -15.65
N ASN A 105 -21.97 -14.27 -15.90
CA ASN A 105 -20.78 -14.96 -15.39
C ASN A 105 -19.48 -14.42 -15.99
N GLU A 106 -19.45 -14.15 -17.31
CA GLU A 106 -18.31 -13.49 -17.94
C GLU A 106 -18.08 -12.10 -17.33
N ARG A 107 -19.15 -11.31 -17.16
CA ARG A 107 -19.11 -9.99 -16.54
C ARG A 107 -18.54 -10.04 -15.12
N LEU A 108 -18.93 -11.03 -14.31
CA LEU A 108 -18.37 -11.26 -12.98
C LEU A 108 -16.86 -11.56 -13.05
N SER A 109 -16.43 -12.42 -13.97
CA SER A 109 -15.01 -12.73 -14.17
C SER A 109 -14.20 -11.49 -14.55
N LYS A 110 -14.72 -10.66 -15.48
CA LYS A 110 -14.10 -9.40 -15.87
C LYS A 110 -14.04 -8.42 -14.71
N LEU A 111 -15.12 -8.25 -13.96
CA LEU A 111 -15.17 -7.41 -12.74
C LEU A 111 -14.08 -7.83 -11.74
N GLN A 112 -13.97 -9.12 -11.44
CA GLN A 112 -12.95 -9.64 -10.52
C GLN A 112 -11.52 -9.43 -11.03
N SER A 113 -11.28 -9.59 -12.34
CA SER A 113 -9.97 -9.32 -12.93
C SER A 113 -9.61 -7.83 -12.91
N GLY A 114 -10.57 -6.94 -13.22
CA GLY A 114 -10.40 -5.49 -13.16
C GLY A 114 -10.15 -5.01 -11.73
N ASN A 115 -10.94 -5.49 -10.76
CA ASN A 115 -10.74 -5.18 -9.35
C ASN A 115 -9.34 -5.58 -8.87
N ARG A 116 -8.84 -6.77 -9.26
CA ARG A 116 -7.47 -7.20 -8.93
C ARG A 116 -6.41 -6.24 -9.49
N ALA A 117 -6.55 -5.82 -10.75
CA ALA A 117 -5.61 -4.88 -11.36
C ALA A 117 -5.64 -3.50 -10.69
N LEU A 118 -6.84 -2.97 -10.42
CA LEU A 118 -7.01 -1.71 -9.70
C LEU A 118 -6.43 -1.78 -8.28
N MET A 119 -6.70 -2.84 -7.53
CA MET A 119 -6.16 -3.04 -6.18
C MET A 119 -4.63 -3.18 -6.18
N ALA A 120 -4.04 -3.79 -7.20
CA ALA A 120 -2.59 -3.82 -7.34
C ALA A 120 -2.02 -2.40 -7.51
N ALA A 121 -2.59 -1.59 -8.40
CA ALA A 121 -2.15 -0.21 -8.60
C ALA A 121 -2.30 0.65 -7.34
N GLU A 122 -3.42 0.54 -6.63
CA GLU A 122 -3.66 1.29 -5.39
C GLU A 122 -2.70 0.86 -4.26
N ARG A 123 -2.37 -0.44 -4.16
CA ARG A 123 -1.35 -0.91 -3.20
C ARG A 123 0.04 -0.35 -3.50
N GLU A 124 0.42 -0.25 -4.77
CA GLU A 124 1.69 0.37 -5.15
C GLU A 124 1.71 1.86 -4.80
N ARG A 125 0.60 2.57 -5.00
CA ARG A 125 0.47 3.96 -4.55
C ARG A 125 0.65 4.09 -3.04
N VAL A 126 -0.03 3.27 -2.25
CA VAL A 126 0.14 3.26 -0.78
C VAL A 126 1.58 2.95 -0.37
N ARG A 127 2.27 2.06 -1.09
CA ARG A 127 3.69 1.77 -0.85
C ARG A 127 4.59 2.97 -1.17
N GLN A 128 4.30 3.71 -2.23
CA GLN A 128 5.04 4.94 -2.56
C GLN A 128 4.85 6.01 -1.47
N ASP A 129 3.61 6.21 -1.01
CA ASP A 129 3.30 7.16 0.07
C ASP A 129 3.97 6.74 1.39
N GLN A 130 4.03 5.43 1.67
CA GLN A 130 4.79 4.90 2.81
C GLN A 130 6.28 5.22 2.71
N ALA A 131 6.90 4.94 1.56
CA ALA A 131 8.32 5.19 1.35
C ALA A 131 8.66 6.69 1.48
N LEU A 132 7.77 7.56 1.01
CA LEU A 132 7.90 9.00 1.18
C LEU A 132 7.78 9.40 2.65
N ALA A 133 6.80 8.86 3.38
CA ALA A 133 6.64 9.13 4.81
C ALA A 133 7.87 8.67 5.61
N ASP A 134 8.40 7.48 5.32
CA ASP A 134 9.61 6.95 5.95
C ASP A 134 10.83 7.84 5.66
N LEU A 135 10.99 8.30 4.43
CA LEU A 135 12.06 9.24 4.06
C LEU A 135 11.94 10.55 4.85
N LYS A 136 10.74 11.14 4.94
CA LYS A 136 10.53 12.40 5.67
C LYS A 136 10.69 12.24 7.18
N GLN A 137 10.30 11.10 7.74
CA GLN A 137 10.61 10.78 9.13
C GLN A 137 12.12 10.65 9.37
N GLN A 138 12.86 10.05 8.44
CA GLN A 138 14.32 9.95 8.53
C GLN A 138 14.98 11.34 8.46
N GLU A 139 14.54 12.21 7.56
CA GLU A 139 15.00 13.61 7.49
C GLU A 139 14.76 14.34 8.82
N LEU A 140 13.58 14.16 9.43
CA LEU A 140 13.27 14.72 10.74
C LEU A 140 14.17 14.15 11.85
N ALA A 141 14.43 12.84 11.84
CA ALA A 141 15.32 12.19 12.79
C ALA A 141 16.77 12.67 12.66
N GLN A 142 17.22 13.01 11.44
CA GLN A 142 18.54 13.55 11.15
C GLN A 142 18.75 14.97 11.70
N LEU A 143 17.69 15.70 12.08
CA LEU A 143 17.84 16.94 12.85
C LEU A 143 18.45 16.70 14.24
N THR A 144 18.46 15.46 14.73
CA THR A 144 19.23 15.09 15.92
C THR A 144 20.58 14.54 15.49
N VAL A 145 21.63 15.34 15.61
CA VAL A 145 23.00 14.92 15.34
C VAL A 145 23.45 13.96 16.43
N ARG A 146 23.87 12.75 16.07
CA ARG A 146 24.28 11.69 17.01
C ARG A 146 25.73 11.30 16.79
N ALA A 147 26.38 10.82 17.84
CA ALA A 147 27.75 10.32 17.78
C ALA A 147 27.82 9.07 16.88
N PRO A 148 28.63 9.05 15.80
CA PRO A 148 28.70 7.92 14.88
C PRO A 148 29.44 6.72 15.50
N VAL A 149 30.35 6.98 16.43
CA VAL A 149 31.15 6.00 17.17
C VAL A 149 31.10 6.28 18.67
N ALA A 150 31.44 5.28 19.47
CA ALA A 150 31.75 5.51 20.88
C ALA A 150 33.16 6.10 20.98
N GLY A 151 33.34 7.10 21.84
CA GLY A 151 34.60 7.83 21.91
C GLY A 151 34.50 9.10 22.74
N GLN A 152 35.48 9.99 22.58
CA GLN A 152 35.52 11.28 23.25
C GLN A 152 35.12 12.38 22.27
N LEU A 153 34.25 13.30 22.69
CA LEU A 153 33.90 14.49 21.91
C LEU A 153 35.08 15.47 21.95
N GLU A 154 35.75 15.71 20.84
CA GLU A 154 36.93 16.60 20.77
C GLU A 154 36.56 18.04 20.45
N GLN A 155 35.65 18.23 19.48
CA GLN A 155 35.23 19.55 19.00
C GLN A 155 33.71 19.60 18.87
N LEU A 156 33.15 20.77 19.19
CA LEU A 156 31.74 21.09 19.04
C LEU A 156 31.65 22.51 18.46
N ASP A 157 31.47 22.61 17.14
CA ASP A 157 31.55 23.86 16.37
C ASP A 157 30.14 24.43 16.09
N ALA A 158 29.30 24.45 17.12
CA ALA A 158 27.93 24.96 17.08
C ALA A 158 27.51 25.59 18.40
N GLU A 159 26.93 26.78 18.34
CA GLU A 159 26.35 27.50 19.49
C GLU A 159 24.83 27.39 19.53
N THR A 160 24.24 27.48 20.72
CA THR A 160 22.78 27.51 20.88
C THR A 160 22.19 28.72 20.18
N GLY A 161 21.24 28.49 19.26
CA GLY A 161 20.60 29.55 18.47
C GLY A 161 21.34 29.91 17.18
N GLN A 162 22.50 29.29 16.92
CA GLN A 162 23.23 29.48 15.66
C GLN A 162 22.50 28.77 14.50
N GLU A 163 22.39 29.47 13.37
CA GLU A 163 21.94 28.87 12.12
C GLU A 163 23.05 28.00 11.51
N VAL A 164 22.68 26.81 11.04
CA VAL A 164 23.61 25.85 10.46
C VAL A 164 23.17 25.47 9.05
N THR A 165 24.11 25.49 8.11
CA THR A 165 23.88 25.03 6.74
C THR A 165 24.17 23.54 6.62
N GLN A 166 23.50 22.89 5.67
CA GLN A 166 23.72 21.49 5.38
C GLN A 166 25.18 21.26 4.95
N GLY A 167 25.81 20.20 5.47
CA GLY A 167 27.20 19.87 5.17
C GLY A 167 28.24 20.55 6.06
N LYS A 168 27.84 21.47 6.96
CA LYS A 168 28.76 22.02 7.98
C LYS A 168 29.17 20.91 8.95
N ASN A 169 30.47 20.81 9.24
CA ASN A 169 30.96 19.95 10.32
C ASN A 169 30.59 20.58 11.67
N LEU A 170 29.84 19.85 12.50
CA LEU A 170 29.31 20.37 13.78
C LEU A 170 30.01 19.76 14.99
N ALA A 171 30.55 18.54 14.88
CA ALA A 171 31.19 17.86 16.00
C ALA A 171 32.19 16.81 15.53
N ARG A 172 33.30 16.65 16.27
CA ARG A 172 34.31 15.60 16.05
C ARG A 172 34.33 14.65 17.24
N VAL A 173 34.19 13.34 16.97
CA VAL A 173 34.29 12.29 17.97
C VAL A 173 35.44 11.35 17.58
N THR A 174 36.38 11.17 18.49
CA THR A 174 37.54 10.28 18.29
C THR A 174 37.42 9.05 19.17
N ASN A 175 37.77 7.89 18.63
CA ASN A 175 37.87 6.67 19.41
C ASN A 175 39.31 6.51 19.94
N PRO A 176 39.58 6.77 21.23
CA PRO A 176 40.94 6.68 21.77
C PRO A 176 41.53 5.26 21.69
N ALA A 177 40.71 4.21 21.64
CA ALA A 177 41.17 2.83 21.49
C ALA A 177 41.67 2.48 20.08
N ALA A 178 41.42 3.35 19.09
CA ALA A 178 41.83 3.17 17.69
C ALA A 178 43.00 4.09 17.28
N LEU A 179 43.54 4.89 18.22
CA LEU A 179 44.66 5.79 17.94
C LEU A 179 45.97 5.00 17.80
N MET A 180 46.66 5.18 16.67
CA MET A 180 48.04 4.71 16.47
C MET A 180 49.00 5.89 16.65
N ALA A 181 50.00 5.73 17.52
CA ALA A 181 51.03 6.74 17.71
C ALA A 181 51.99 6.72 16.52
N GLN A 182 52.13 7.84 15.81
CA GLN A 182 53.14 8.03 14.77
C GLN A 182 54.31 8.83 15.35
N VAL A 183 55.43 8.16 15.60
CA VAL A 183 56.66 8.81 16.06
C VAL A 183 57.44 9.28 14.84
N GLN A 184 57.58 10.59 14.66
CA GLN A 184 58.57 11.15 13.74
C GLN A 184 59.89 11.30 14.48
N VAL A 185 60.87 10.48 14.12
CA VAL A 185 62.24 10.64 14.60
C VAL A 185 62.94 11.62 13.67
N SER A 186 63.32 12.79 14.17
CA SER A 186 64.17 13.73 13.44
C SER A 186 65.57 13.12 13.28
N GLN A 187 66.05 13.01 12.05
CA GLN A 187 67.42 12.59 11.77
C GLN A 187 68.38 13.73 12.14
N TYR A 188 68.81 13.77 13.40
CA TYR A 188 70.06 14.39 13.83
C TYR A 188 70.62 13.57 14.99
N ASP A 189 71.42 12.56 14.62
CA ASP A 189 72.57 12.05 15.39
C ASP A 189 73.74 11.96 14.41
#